data_AF-A0A3S0KB46-F1
#
_entry.id   AF-A0A3S0KB46-F1
#
_cell.length_a   1.000
_cell.length_b   1.000
_cell.length_c   1.000
_cell.angle_alpha   90.00
_cell.angle_beta   90.00
_cell.angle_gamma   90.00
#
_symmetry.space_group_name_H-M   'P 1'
#
loop_
_entity.id
_entity.type
_entity.pdbx_description
1 polymer ?
#
loop_
_entity_poly.entity_id
_entity_poly.type
_entity_poly.pdbx_seq_one_letter_code
_entity_poly.pdbx_strand_id
1 'polypeptide(L)'
;MTRRPPFPRQAGFALVLVLGVVAVAATLAAGLATTARYEVRRIANVGAGAEARALLDAGVALGVLGATDPDLTHRIATDGTPRALPFGGGRLELRVFEEAGRVDLNRAPAALLAALFGVIGVANPAELAQAVVQWRGDDDTDGASALSPNPDGLPRRSFLSVEELASVPGAPPDLPRRLGEALTVDGSILGTVPSVAGPLVRAALPERRPAQAALDQPDPTVPSVGRVVSVRVRATGAAGGVATAEATVLLLDPPDPVPYRVLEWREPVPFSLGSAP
;
A
#
# COMPACT_ATOMS: atom_id res chain seq x y z
N MET A 1 14.15 -97.53 19.93
CA MET A 1 13.30 -96.37 20.27
C MET A 1 14.19 -95.13 20.36
N THR A 2 14.13 -94.24 19.38
CA THR A 2 14.85 -92.95 19.39
C THR A 2 13.88 -91.86 18.94
N ARG A 3 13.30 -91.13 19.91
CA ARG A 3 12.45 -89.96 19.63
C ARG A 3 13.34 -88.80 19.19
N ARG A 4 13.16 -88.30 17.96
CA ARG A 4 13.71 -87.00 17.51
C ARG A 4 13.04 -85.87 18.30
N PRO A 5 13.77 -84.86 18.79
CA PRO A 5 13.16 -83.69 19.42
C PRO A 5 12.42 -82.84 18.37
N PRO A 6 11.25 -82.26 18.70
CA PRO A 6 10.58 -81.33 17.80
C PRO A 6 11.39 -80.03 17.71
N PHE A 7 11.60 -79.53 16.49
CA PHE A 7 12.24 -78.23 16.28
C PHE A 7 11.39 -77.12 16.92
N PRO A 8 11.99 -76.19 17.69
CA PRO A 8 11.26 -75.07 18.25
C PRO A 8 10.74 -74.20 17.10
N ARG A 9 9.42 -74.00 17.05
CA ARG A 9 8.77 -73.12 16.07
C ARG A 9 9.11 -71.67 16.37
N GLN A 10 10.19 -71.16 15.76
CA GLN A 10 10.49 -69.74 15.67
C GLN A 10 9.57 -69.08 14.64
N ALA A 11 8.32 -68.83 15.00
CA ALA A 11 7.31 -68.27 14.09
C ALA A 11 6.84 -66.83 14.43
N GLY A 12 7.29 -66.24 15.55
CA GLY A 12 6.84 -64.91 15.97
C GLY A 12 7.82 -63.76 15.66
N PHE A 13 9.12 -63.99 15.76
CA PHE A 13 10.13 -62.92 15.69
C PHE A 13 10.34 -62.36 14.28
N ALA A 14 10.27 -63.22 13.25
CA ALA A 14 10.40 -62.81 11.86
C ALA A 14 9.31 -61.79 11.45
N LEU A 15 8.08 -61.97 11.94
CA LEU A 15 6.97 -61.05 11.67
C LEU A 15 7.23 -59.67 12.29
N VAL A 16 7.76 -59.61 13.52
CA VAL A 16 8.09 -58.34 14.19
C VAL A 16 9.19 -57.60 13.43
N LEU A 17 10.22 -58.29 12.96
CA LEU A 17 11.28 -57.69 12.15
C LEU A 17 10.74 -57.14 10.83
N VAL A 18 9.89 -57.91 10.13
CA VAL A 18 9.25 -57.47 8.88
C VAL A 18 8.36 -56.26 9.11
N LEU A 19 7.50 -56.28 10.15
CA LEU A 19 6.67 -55.14 10.52
C LEU A 19 7.51 -53.92 10.86
N GLY A 20 8.65 -54.10 11.56
CA GLY A 20 9.60 -53.02 11.84
C GLY A 20 10.19 -52.42 10.57
N VAL A 21 10.67 -53.24 9.63
CA VAL A 21 11.20 -52.77 8.34
C VAL A 21 10.12 -52.05 7.52
N VAL A 22 8.90 -52.62 7.46
CA VAL A 22 7.76 -52.01 6.76
C VAL A 22 7.38 -50.67 7.42
N ALA A 23 7.38 -50.57 8.75
CA ALA A 23 7.10 -49.33 9.47
C ALA A 23 8.15 -48.24 9.16
N VAL A 24 9.44 -48.58 9.17
CA VAL A 24 10.51 -47.63 8.82
C VAL A 24 10.37 -47.20 7.35
N ALA A 25 10.16 -48.15 6.43
CA ALA A 25 9.96 -47.84 5.02
C ALA A 25 8.73 -46.95 4.78
N ALA A 26 7.61 -47.23 5.45
CA ALA A 26 6.40 -46.43 5.37
C ALA A 26 6.61 -45.01 5.92
N THR A 27 7.37 -44.85 7.01
CA THR A 27 7.68 -43.54 7.60
C THR A 27 8.55 -42.70 6.65
N LEU A 28 9.56 -43.30 6.01
CA LEU A 28 10.39 -42.64 5.00
C LEU A 28 9.56 -42.25 3.76
N ALA A 29 8.71 -43.15 3.27
CA ALA A 29 7.82 -42.89 2.14
C ALA A 29 6.83 -41.74 2.46
N ALA A 30 6.27 -41.72 3.67
CA ALA A 30 5.39 -40.65 4.13
C ALA A 30 6.12 -39.30 4.18
N GLY A 31 7.34 -39.26 4.74
CA GLY A 31 8.16 -38.05 4.79
C GLY A 31 8.52 -37.50 3.39
N LEU A 32 8.82 -38.39 2.44
CA LEU A 32 9.08 -38.00 1.06
C LEU A 32 7.81 -37.46 0.38
N ALA A 33 6.67 -38.11 0.58
CA ALA A 33 5.38 -37.66 0.04
C ALA A 33 4.95 -36.29 0.60
N THR A 34 5.17 -36.02 1.89
CA THR A 34 4.92 -34.70 2.46
C THR A 34 5.83 -33.64 1.85
N THR A 35 7.13 -33.93 1.72
CA THR A 35 8.10 -33.01 1.12
C THR A 35 7.73 -32.68 -0.33
N ALA A 36 7.39 -33.68 -1.14
CA ALA A 36 6.94 -33.48 -2.51
C ALA A 36 5.67 -32.60 -2.58
N ARG A 37 4.69 -32.82 -1.70
CA ARG A 37 3.48 -31.98 -1.63
C ARG A 37 3.80 -30.53 -1.26
N TYR A 38 4.75 -30.31 -0.36
CA TYR A 38 5.19 -28.96 -0.01
C TYR A 38 5.86 -28.26 -1.18
N GLU A 39 6.75 -28.94 -1.92
CA GLU A 39 7.40 -28.35 -3.08
C GLU A 39 6.41 -28.01 -4.19
N VAL A 40 5.45 -28.90 -4.47
CA VAL A 40 4.39 -28.60 -5.46
C VAL A 40 3.57 -27.38 -5.06
N ARG A 41 3.17 -27.27 -3.79
CA ARG A 41 2.45 -26.08 -3.28
C ARG A 41 3.31 -24.82 -3.36
N ARG A 42 4.60 -24.92 -3.06
CA ARG A 42 5.54 -23.80 -3.12
C ARG A 42 5.69 -23.29 -4.54
N ILE A 43 5.89 -24.18 -5.51
CA ILE A 43 5.98 -23.83 -6.93
C ILE A 43 4.67 -23.19 -7.41
N ALA A 44 3.51 -23.76 -7.04
CA ALA A 44 2.22 -23.19 -7.40
C ALA A 44 2.03 -21.77 -6.84
N ASN A 45 2.40 -21.54 -5.57
CA ASN A 45 2.31 -20.22 -4.94
C ASN A 45 3.25 -19.20 -5.60
N VAL A 46 4.48 -19.61 -5.97
CA VAL A 46 5.42 -18.76 -6.70
C VAL A 46 4.85 -18.38 -8.06
N GLY A 47 4.27 -19.34 -8.79
CA GLY A 47 3.61 -19.09 -10.08
C GLY A 47 2.44 -18.12 -9.95
N ALA A 48 1.55 -18.33 -8.97
CA ALA A 48 0.40 -17.46 -8.72
C ALA A 48 0.83 -16.02 -8.35
N GLY A 49 1.91 -15.87 -7.56
CA GLY A 49 2.47 -14.56 -7.23
C GLY A 49 3.09 -13.86 -8.45
N ALA A 50 3.80 -14.60 -9.31
CA ALA A 50 4.36 -14.05 -10.53
C ALA A 50 3.28 -13.58 -11.52
N GLU A 51 2.20 -14.36 -11.67
CA GLU A 51 1.03 -13.98 -12.46
C GLU A 51 0.40 -12.68 -11.92
N ALA A 52 0.15 -12.59 -10.62
CA ALA A 52 -0.41 -11.40 -10.01
C ALA A 52 0.50 -10.16 -10.17
N ARG A 53 1.82 -10.34 -10.11
CA ARG A 53 2.79 -9.26 -10.30
C ARG A 53 2.81 -8.76 -11.74
N ALA A 54 2.71 -9.65 -12.72
CA ALA A 54 2.61 -9.26 -14.14
C ALA A 54 1.37 -8.40 -14.44
N LEU A 55 0.30 -8.53 -13.65
CA LEU A 55 -0.90 -7.71 -13.79
C LEU A 55 -0.74 -6.28 -13.23
N LEU A 56 0.29 -6.01 -12.40
CA LEU A 56 0.48 -4.70 -11.79
C LEU A 56 0.80 -3.61 -12.81
N ASP A 57 1.69 -3.92 -13.76
CA ASP A 57 2.07 -2.98 -14.83
C ASP A 57 0.84 -2.56 -15.65
N ALA A 58 -0.01 -3.52 -15.99
CA ALA A 58 -1.27 -3.27 -16.67
C ALA A 58 -2.21 -2.42 -15.82
N GLY A 59 -2.31 -2.69 -14.52
CA GLY A 59 -3.13 -1.90 -13.61
C GLY A 59 -2.68 -0.44 -13.50
N VAL A 60 -1.37 -0.18 -13.47
CA VAL A 60 -0.84 1.18 -13.46
C VAL A 60 -1.17 1.90 -14.76
N ALA A 61 -0.91 1.26 -15.91
CA ALA A 61 -1.23 1.83 -17.21
C ALA A 61 -2.74 2.13 -17.37
N LEU A 62 -3.61 1.22 -16.93
CA LEU A 62 -5.07 1.40 -16.96
C LEU A 62 -5.54 2.49 -16.01
N GLY A 63 -4.92 2.63 -14.84
CA GLY A 63 -5.20 3.71 -13.90
C GLY A 63 -4.85 5.08 -14.48
N VAL A 64 -3.67 5.20 -15.10
CA VAL A 64 -3.23 6.43 -15.78
C VAL A 64 -4.14 6.77 -16.96
N LEU A 65 -4.44 5.78 -17.81
CA LEU A 65 -5.34 5.96 -18.96
C LEU A 65 -6.73 6.41 -18.50
N GLY A 66 -7.29 5.75 -17.50
CA GLY A 66 -8.60 6.12 -16.96
C GLY A 66 -8.61 7.49 -16.29
N ALA A 67 -7.52 7.91 -15.64
CA ALA A 67 -7.43 9.24 -15.03
C ALA A 67 -7.30 10.38 -16.06
N THR A 68 -6.79 10.06 -17.24
CA THR A 68 -6.56 11.01 -18.35
C THR A 68 -7.64 10.94 -19.43
N ASP A 69 -8.66 10.08 -19.28
CA ASP A 69 -9.73 9.92 -20.25
C ASP A 69 -10.44 11.27 -20.52
N PRO A 70 -10.52 11.74 -21.78
CA PRO A 70 -11.20 13.00 -22.09
C PRO A 70 -12.70 12.95 -21.77
N ASP A 71 -13.33 11.77 -21.79
CA ASP A 71 -14.73 11.60 -21.40
C ASP A 71 -14.87 11.52 -19.87
N LEU A 72 -15.44 12.56 -19.28
CA LEU A 72 -15.67 12.65 -17.83
C LEU A 72 -16.54 11.51 -17.29
N THR A 73 -17.38 10.89 -18.13
CA THR A 73 -18.25 9.77 -17.75
C THR A 73 -17.46 8.50 -17.50
N HIS A 74 -16.36 8.33 -18.23
CA HIS A 74 -15.49 7.15 -18.13
C HIS A 74 -14.25 7.38 -17.27
N ARG A 75 -13.90 8.66 -17.05
CA ARG A 75 -12.75 9.08 -16.25
C ARG A 75 -12.77 8.48 -14.85
N ILE A 76 -11.65 7.90 -14.44
CA ILE A 76 -11.43 7.43 -13.08
C ILE A 76 -11.24 8.65 -12.18
N ALA A 77 -12.02 8.73 -11.11
CA ALA A 77 -11.84 9.75 -10.08
C ALA A 77 -10.45 9.63 -9.43
N THR A 78 -9.76 10.76 -9.27
CA THR A 78 -8.42 10.85 -8.68
C THR A 78 -8.45 11.12 -7.18
N ASP A 79 -9.55 10.75 -6.52
CA ASP A 79 -9.83 11.00 -5.10
C ASP A 79 -9.60 9.76 -4.20
N GLY A 80 -9.08 8.67 -4.78
CA GLY A 80 -8.84 7.41 -4.11
C GLY A 80 -9.99 6.40 -4.15
N THR A 81 -11.11 6.73 -4.79
CA THR A 81 -12.25 5.80 -4.89
C THR A 81 -11.84 4.48 -5.58
N PRO A 82 -12.08 3.31 -4.96
CA PRO A 82 -11.68 2.03 -5.52
C PRO A 82 -12.51 1.69 -6.77
N ARG A 83 -11.83 1.32 -7.86
CA ARG A 83 -12.44 0.83 -9.10
C ARG A 83 -11.93 -0.58 -9.41
N ALA A 84 -12.85 -1.54 -9.36
CA ALA A 84 -12.54 -2.93 -9.69
C ALA A 84 -12.87 -3.25 -11.16
N LEU A 85 -11.98 -3.95 -11.85
CA LEU A 85 -12.19 -4.39 -13.22
C LEU A 85 -11.52 -5.76 -13.49
N PRO A 86 -12.07 -6.59 -14.39
CA PRO A 86 -11.40 -7.80 -14.85
C PRO A 86 -10.29 -7.46 -15.85
N PHE A 87 -9.15 -8.14 -15.76
CA PHE A 87 -8.05 -8.03 -16.73
C PHE A 87 -7.19 -9.30 -16.75
N GLY A 88 -6.83 -9.78 -17.94
CA GLY A 88 -5.90 -10.91 -18.08
C GLY A 88 -6.32 -12.22 -17.38
N GLY A 89 -7.64 -12.46 -17.23
CA GLY A 89 -8.16 -13.61 -16.48
C GLY A 89 -8.18 -13.44 -14.95
N GLY A 90 -7.57 -12.37 -14.43
CA GLY A 90 -7.61 -11.95 -13.04
C GLY A 90 -8.52 -10.75 -12.80
N ARG A 91 -8.35 -10.14 -11.62
CA ARG A 91 -9.06 -8.94 -11.18
C ARG A 91 -8.07 -7.88 -10.70
N LEU A 92 -8.31 -6.64 -11.11
CA LEU A 92 -7.60 -5.46 -10.65
C LEU A 92 -8.53 -4.61 -9.80
N GLU A 93 -8.03 -4.11 -8.67
CA GLU A 93 -8.61 -2.99 -7.94
C GLU A 93 -7.64 -1.81 -8.03
N LEU A 94 -8.11 -0.72 -8.64
CA LEU A 94 -7.34 0.49 -8.87
C LEU A 94 -7.82 1.59 -7.93
N ARG A 95 -6.89 2.35 -7.38
CA ARG A 95 -7.15 3.65 -6.74
C ARG A 95 -6.19 4.66 -7.34
N VAL A 96 -6.73 5.80 -7.75
CA VAL A 96 -5.95 6.87 -8.34
C VAL A 96 -6.01 8.08 -7.44
N PHE A 97 -4.87 8.69 -7.19
CA PHE A 97 -4.72 9.88 -6.37
C PHE A 97 -3.98 10.94 -7.18
N GLU A 98 -4.48 12.15 -7.17
CA GLU A 98 -3.64 13.27 -7.58
C GLU A 98 -2.84 13.77 -6.38
N GLU A 99 -1.53 13.95 -6.54
CA GLU A 99 -0.67 14.40 -5.43
C GLU A 99 -1.12 15.75 -4.86
N ALA A 100 -1.63 16.61 -5.73
CA ALA A 100 -2.18 17.89 -5.33
C ALA A 100 -3.43 17.72 -4.43
N GLY A 101 -4.10 16.58 -4.42
CA GLY A 101 -5.24 16.29 -3.53
C GLY A 101 -4.84 15.79 -2.14
N ARG A 102 -3.56 15.50 -1.91
CA ARG A 102 -3.03 15.01 -0.63
C ARG A 102 -2.42 16.15 0.20
N VAL A 103 -2.36 15.96 1.51
CA VAL A 103 -1.76 16.92 2.44
C VAL A 103 -0.31 16.53 2.65
N ASP A 104 0.60 17.42 2.25
CA ASP A 104 2.04 17.24 2.42
C ASP A 104 2.44 17.47 3.89
N LEU A 105 2.89 16.43 4.58
CA LEU A 105 3.35 16.55 5.98
C LEU A 105 4.52 17.53 6.12
N ASN A 106 5.34 17.71 5.09
CA ASN A 106 6.50 18.58 5.12
C ASN A 106 6.18 20.05 4.81
N ARG A 107 5.00 20.36 4.27
CA ARG A 107 4.66 21.73 3.81
C ARG A 107 3.31 22.24 4.28
N ALA A 108 2.39 21.36 4.68
CA ALA A 108 1.04 21.76 5.06
C ALA A 108 1.05 22.72 6.26
N PRO A 109 0.24 23.79 6.23
CA PRO A 109 0.15 24.71 7.35
C PRO A 109 -0.46 24.02 8.58
N ALA A 110 -0.05 24.43 9.78
CA ALA A 110 -0.52 23.86 11.04
C ALA A 110 -2.07 23.85 11.14
N ALA A 111 -2.73 24.88 10.62
CA ALA A 111 -4.19 24.97 10.61
C ALA A 111 -4.86 23.85 9.80
N LEU A 112 -4.30 23.48 8.64
CA LEU A 112 -4.83 22.40 7.80
C LEU A 112 -4.61 21.03 8.45
N LEU A 113 -3.42 20.82 9.04
CA LEU A 113 -3.11 19.61 9.80
C LEU A 113 -4.05 19.45 11.01
N ALA A 114 -4.30 20.54 11.75
CA ALA A 114 -5.23 20.54 12.87
C ALA A 114 -6.66 20.22 12.44
N ALA A 115 -7.13 20.80 11.33
CA ALA A 115 -8.44 20.47 10.78
C ALA A 115 -8.54 18.99 10.40
N LEU A 116 -7.51 18.45 9.73
CA LEU A 116 -7.46 17.04 9.33
C LEU A 116 -7.47 16.08 10.53
N PHE A 117 -6.67 16.39 11.56
CA PHE A 117 -6.66 15.63 12.81
C PHE A 117 -8.00 15.73 13.57
N GLY A 118 -8.67 16.88 13.47
CA GLY A 118 -10.01 17.08 14.01
C GLY A 118 -11.06 16.19 13.35
N VAL A 119 -11.04 16.08 12.01
CA VAL A 119 -11.98 15.24 11.24
C VAL A 119 -11.94 13.78 11.69
N ILE A 120 -10.76 13.25 11.96
CA ILE A 120 -10.62 11.87 12.43
C ILE A 120 -10.85 11.72 13.94
N GLY A 121 -11.01 12.81 14.70
CA GLY A 121 -11.29 12.78 16.14
C GLY A 121 -10.04 12.60 17.02
N VAL A 122 -8.91 13.21 16.67
CA VAL A 122 -7.78 13.35 17.60
C VAL A 122 -8.18 14.29 18.75
N ALA A 123 -7.80 13.97 19.99
CA ALA A 123 -8.20 14.72 21.18
C ALA A 123 -7.69 16.18 21.19
N ASN A 124 -6.41 16.39 20.91
CA ASN A 124 -5.78 17.72 20.84
C ASN A 124 -5.21 17.97 19.43
N PRO A 125 -6.07 18.21 18.42
CA PRO A 125 -5.63 18.25 17.03
C PRO A 125 -4.69 19.44 16.73
N ALA A 126 -4.91 20.59 17.40
CA ALA A 126 -4.04 21.76 17.26
C ALA A 126 -2.64 21.53 17.86
N GLU A 127 -2.58 20.90 19.04
CA GLU A 127 -1.31 20.58 19.71
C GLU A 127 -0.50 19.59 18.89
N LEU A 128 -1.15 18.54 18.37
CA LEU A 128 -0.51 17.57 17.50
C LEU A 128 -0.01 18.20 16.20
N ALA A 129 -0.79 19.10 15.58
CA ALA A 129 -0.36 19.82 14.39
C ALA A 129 0.90 20.67 14.65
N GLN A 130 0.97 21.32 15.81
CA GLN A 130 2.17 22.05 16.22
C GLN A 130 3.36 21.12 16.46
N ALA A 131 3.14 19.96 17.08
CA ALA A 131 4.19 18.94 17.25
C ALA A 131 4.75 18.45 15.90
N VAL A 132 3.89 18.28 14.88
CA VAL A 132 4.32 17.94 13.51
C VAL A 132 5.14 19.06 12.86
N VAL A 133 4.75 20.32 13.02
CA VAL A 133 5.52 21.47 12.50
C VAL A 133 6.88 21.60 13.19
N GLN A 134 6.91 21.42 14.51
CA GLN A 134 8.15 21.42 15.29
C GLN A 134 9.07 20.25 14.90
N TRP A 135 8.49 19.07 14.66
CA TRP A 135 9.24 17.89 14.18
C TRP A 135 9.96 18.17 12.86
N ARG A 136 9.26 18.73 11.86
CA ARG A 136 9.82 18.98 10.53
C ARG A 136 10.77 20.18 10.45
N GLY A 137 10.77 21.05 11.47
CA GLY A 137 11.74 22.14 11.61
C GLY A 137 11.40 23.44 10.88
N ASP A 138 10.13 23.67 10.54
CA ASP A 138 9.68 24.77 9.67
C ASP A 138 9.65 26.17 10.31
N ASP A 139 10.05 26.32 11.58
CA ASP A 139 9.97 27.59 12.31
C ASP A 139 11.24 28.46 12.14
N ASP A 140 12.01 28.27 11.07
CA ASP A 140 13.36 28.80 10.92
C ASP A 140 13.47 29.79 9.75
N THR A 141 13.00 31.01 9.98
CA THR A 141 13.27 32.18 9.10
C THR A 141 14.77 32.51 8.99
N ASP A 142 15.63 31.94 9.83
CA ASP A 142 17.05 32.32 9.95
C ASP A 142 18.05 31.15 9.74
N GLY A 143 17.60 29.94 9.43
CA GLY A 143 18.45 28.79 9.10
C GLY A 143 19.41 28.32 10.22
N ALA A 144 19.24 28.82 11.45
CA ALA A 144 20.11 28.53 12.60
C ALA A 144 19.52 27.45 13.54
N SER A 145 18.22 27.20 13.46
CA SER A 145 17.46 26.25 14.28
C SER A 145 17.39 24.83 13.70
N ALA A 146 17.66 24.63 12.40
CA ALA A 146 17.80 23.30 11.80
C ALA A 146 18.89 22.42 12.46
N LEU A 147 19.82 23.04 13.20
CA LEU A 147 20.90 22.37 13.94
C LEU A 147 20.61 22.18 15.44
N SER A 148 19.51 22.74 15.97
CA SER A 148 19.14 22.59 17.38
C SER A 148 18.15 21.44 17.54
N PRO A 149 18.47 20.41 18.34
CA PRO A 149 17.53 19.34 18.66
C PRO A 149 16.26 19.89 19.32
N ASN A 150 15.12 19.22 19.11
CA ASN A 150 13.89 19.50 19.87
C ASN A 150 14.15 19.30 21.39
N PRO A 151 13.29 19.77 22.33
CA PRO A 151 13.46 19.54 23.77
C PRO A 151 13.66 18.07 24.14
N ASP A 152 13.18 17.15 23.29
CA ASP A 152 13.32 15.70 23.44
C ASP A 152 14.61 15.12 22.82
N GLY A 153 15.52 15.97 22.33
CA GLY A 153 16.82 15.57 21.77
C GLY A 153 16.78 15.04 20.32
N LEU A 154 15.63 15.14 19.64
CA LEU A 154 15.47 14.66 18.27
C LEU A 154 15.88 15.75 17.23
N PRO A 155 16.62 15.40 16.17
CA PRO A 155 16.97 16.33 15.11
C PRO A 155 15.71 16.77 14.35
N ARG A 156 15.53 18.08 14.17
CA ARG A 156 14.46 18.65 13.34
C ARG A 156 14.74 18.32 11.87
N ARG A 157 13.96 17.42 11.29
CA ARG A 157 14.14 16.96 9.91
C ARG A 157 12.81 16.72 9.22
N SER A 158 12.76 16.93 7.92
CA SER A 158 11.61 16.56 7.10
C SER A 158 11.25 15.08 7.30
N PHE A 159 9.96 14.78 7.26
CA PHE A 159 9.42 13.44 7.21
C PHE A 159 9.92 12.75 5.95
N LEU A 160 10.48 11.54 6.13
CA LEU A 160 10.87 10.66 5.02
C LEU A 160 9.74 9.72 4.62
N SER A 161 8.78 9.51 5.52
CA SER A 161 7.60 8.69 5.25
C SER A 161 6.43 9.12 6.14
N VAL A 162 5.22 8.75 5.74
CA VAL A 162 4.00 9.05 6.52
C VAL A 162 3.99 8.28 7.85
N GLU A 163 4.64 7.11 7.89
CA GLU A 163 4.74 6.25 9.08
C GLU A 163 5.53 6.92 10.22
N GLU A 164 6.47 7.80 9.92
CA GLU A 164 7.21 8.58 10.93
C GLU A 164 6.28 9.47 11.77
N LEU A 165 5.05 9.75 11.30
CA LEU A 165 4.04 10.46 12.09
C LEU A 165 3.70 9.75 13.40
N ALA A 166 3.85 8.42 13.49
CA ALA A 166 3.67 7.68 14.75
C ALA A 166 4.77 7.97 15.79
N SER A 167 5.91 8.53 15.38
CA SER A 167 7.00 8.93 16.28
C SER A 167 6.87 10.36 16.80
N VAL A 168 5.89 11.12 16.31
CA VAL A 168 5.65 12.50 16.78
C VAL A 168 5.07 12.45 18.19
N PRO A 169 5.61 13.22 19.16
CA PRO A 169 5.04 13.31 20.50
C PRO A 169 3.55 13.68 20.48
N GLY A 170 2.73 12.90 21.20
CA GLY A 170 1.28 13.09 21.23
C GLY A 170 0.50 12.45 20.07
N ALA A 171 1.18 11.86 19.07
CA ALA A 171 0.53 11.13 18.00
C ALA A 171 0.04 9.74 18.46
N PRO A 172 -1.23 9.37 18.21
CA PRO A 172 -1.67 7.99 18.35
C PRO A 172 -0.85 7.05 17.45
N PRO A 173 -0.48 5.84 17.92
CA PRO A 173 0.34 4.92 17.13
C PRO A 173 -0.34 4.43 15.85
N ASP A 174 -1.68 4.48 15.80
CA ASP A 174 -2.48 4.11 14.63
C ASP A 174 -2.83 5.30 13.73
N LEU A 175 -2.35 6.50 14.05
CA LEU A 175 -2.61 7.73 13.30
C LEU A 175 -2.19 7.65 11.82
N PRO A 176 -0.99 7.15 11.47
CA PRO A 176 -0.59 7.02 10.06
C PRO A 176 -1.55 6.10 9.29
N ARG A 177 -2.06 5.05 9.94
CA ARG A 177 -3.00 4.11 9.32
C ARG A 177 -4.38 4.73 9.09
N ARG A 178 -4.83 5.60 10.00
CA ARG A 178 -6.14 6.29 9.90
C ARG A 178 -6.13 7.40 8.84
N LEU A 179 -5.01 8.10 8.71
CA LEU A 179 -4.85 9.17 7.72
C LEU A 179 -4.41 8.63 6.36
N GLY A 180 -3.61 7.57 6.35
CA GLY A 180 -3.27 6.75 5.19
C GLY A 180 -3.06 7.55 3.91
N GLU A 181 -3.99 7.38 2.98
CA GLU A 181 -3.97 7.93 1.61
C GLU A 181 -4.21 9.46 1.55
N ALA A 182 -4.60 10.10 2.65
CA ALA A 182 -4.81 11.55 2.73
C ALA A 182 -3.51 12.35 2.87
N LEU A 183 -2.42 11.69 3.27
CA LEU A 183 -1.13 12.31 3.52
C LEU A 183 -0.10 11.91 2.46
N THR A 184 0.89 12.78 2.26
CA THR A 184 2.10 12.51 1.47
C THR A 184 3.29 13.21 2.12
N VAL A 185 4.51 12.78 1.80
CA VAL A 185 5.76 13.49 2.12
C VAL A 185 6.42 14.10 0.88
N ASP A 186 5.89 13.76 -0.30
CA ASP A 186 6.39 14.12 -1.63
C ASP A 186 5.48 15.15 -2.32
N GLY A 187 4.73 15.93 -1.53
CA GLY A 187 3.70 16.82 -2.05
C GLY A 187 4.24 17.98 -2.87
N SER A 188 3.33 18.63 -3.61
CA SER A 188 3.68 19.78 -4.46
C SER A 188 3.93 21.05 -3.63
N ILE A 189 4.87 21.88 -4.11
CA ILE A 189 5.13 23.22 -3.57
C ILE A 189 3.88 24.13 -3.68
N LEU A 190 3.00 23.84 -4.64
CA LEU A 190 1.79 24.63 -4.91
C LEU A 190 0.68 24.44 -3.87
N GLY A 191 0.86 23.52 -2.91
CA GLY A 191 -0.14 23.23 -1.88
C GLY A 191 -1.27 22.32 -2.36
N THR A 192 -2.22 22.04 -1.45
CA THR A 192 -3.32 21.10 -1.70
C THR A 192 -4.44 21.74 -2.51
N VAL A 193 -4.79 21.13 -3.64
CA VAL A 193 -5.89 21.51 -4.55
C VAL A 193 -7.18 20.80 -4.11
N PRO A 194 -8.22 21.53 -3.65
CA PRO A 194 -9.39 20.89 -3.05
C PRO A 194 -10.31 20.13 -4.01
N SER A 195 -10.30 20.44 -5.30
CA SER A 195 -11.18 19.79 -6.29
C SER A 195 -10.82 18.33 -6.55
N VAL A 196 -9.58 17.96 -6.27
CA VAL A 196 -9.01 16.62 -6.46
C VAL A 196 -8.70 15.94 -5.13
N ALA A 197 -9.03 16.61 -4.02
CA ALA A 197 -8.83 16.11 -2.67
C ALA A 197 -9.79 14.95 -2.35
N GLY A 198 -9.24 13.90 -1.72
CA GLY A 198 -10.03 12.77 -1.21
C GLY A 198 -11.03 13.19 -0.13
N PRO A 199 -12.00 12.33 0.22
CA PRO A 199 -13.09 12.68 1.15
C PRO A 199 -12.61 13.22 2.50
N LEU A 200 -11.54 12.63 3.04
CA LEU A 200 -10.98 13.02 4.34
C LEU A 200 -10.35 14.42 4.30
N VAL A 201 -9.53 14.69 3.28
CA VAL A 201 -8.88 15.99 3.09
C VAL A 201 -9.94 17.06 2.79
N ARG A 202 -10.96 16.71 2.00
CA ARG A 202 -12.08 17.61 1.68
C ARG A 202 -12.87 18.02 2.92
N ALA A 203 -13.07 17.11 3.87
CA ALA A 203 -13.72 17.42 5.14
C ALA A 203 -12.89 18.34 6.05
N ALA A 204 -11.56 18.37 5.86
CA ALA A 204 -10.64 19.21 6.64
C ALA A 204 -10.45 20.62 6.04
N LEU A 205 -10.83 20.80 4.78
CA LEU A 205 -10.73 22.09 4.10
C LEU A 205 -11.86 23.02 4.58
N PRO A 206 -11.60 24.35 4.68
CA PRO A 206 -12.63 25.30 5.10
C PRO A 206 -13.85 25.23 4.16
N GLU A 207 -15.05 25.33 4.73
CA GLU A 207 -16.29 25.25 3.95
C GLU A 207 -16.27 26.27 2.81
N ARG A 208 -16.33 25.75 1.58
CA ARG A 208 -16.39 26.58 0.38
C ARG A 208 -17.76 27.21 0.29
N ARG A 209 -17.82 28.52 0.05
CA ARG A 209 -19.06 29.14 -0.43
C ARG A 209 -19.43 28.49 -1.78
N PRO A 210 -20.72 28.22 -2.06
CA PRO A 210 -21.14 27.53 -3.29
C PRO A 210 -20.65 28.21 -4.57
N ALA A 211 -20.44 29.53 -4.56
CA ALA A 211 -19.87 30.28 -5.68
C ALA A 211 -18.39 29.98 -5.98
N GLN A 212 -17.58 29.64 -4.98
CA GLN A 212 -16.16 29.27 -5.16
C GLN A 212 -15.99 27.82 -5.62
N ALA A 213 -16.88 26.92 -5.19
CA ALA A 213 -16.88 25.53 -5.65
C ALA A 213 -17.15 25.38 -7.16
N ALA A 214 -17.92 26.31 -7.75
CA ALA A 214 -18.18 26.34 -9.19
C ALA A 214 -16.99 26.87 -10.01
N LEU A 215 -16.12 27.71 -9.42
CA LEU A 215 -14.93 28.26 -10.07
C LEU A 215 -13.72 27.31 -10.00
N ASP A 216 -13.68 26.45 -9.00
CA ASP A 216 -12.61 25.47 -8.78
C ASP A 216 -12.91 24.09 -9.38
N GLN A 217 -14.01 23.94 -10.14
CA GLN A 217 -14.14 22.78 -11.02
C GLN A 217 -12.95 22.82 -11.96
N PRO A 218 -12.15 21.74 -12.05
CA PRO A 218 -11.06 21.70 -13.01
C PRO A 218 -11.68 21.94 -14.38
N ASP A 219 -11.34 23.08 -14.98
CA ASP A 219 -11.78 23.42 -16.31
C ASP A 219 -11.39 22.23 -17.20
N PRO A 220 -12.36 21.56 -17.87
CA PRO A 220 -12.08 20.36 -18.66
C PRO A 220 -11.11 20.63 -19.81
N THR A 221 -10.79 21.90 -20.08
CA THR A 221 -9.80 22.34 -21.08
C THR A 221 -8.38 22.51 -20.54
N VAL A 222 -8.16 22.51 -19.22
CA VAL A 222 -6.80 22.57 -18.65
C VAL A 222 -6.14 21.22 -18.88
N PRO A 223 -5.04 21.16 -19.65
CA PRO A 223 -4.37 19.91 -19.97
C PRO A 223 -3.98 19.18 -18.68
N SER A 224 -4.10 17.85 -18.67
CA SER A 224 -3.64 16.97 -17.57
C SER A 224 -2.11 17.00 -17.35
N VAL A 225 -1.42 17.94 -17.98
CA VAL A 225 0.02 18.05 -18.18
C VAL A 225 0.69 18.57 -16.90
N GLY A 226 1.80 17.97 -16.52
CA GLY A 226 2.53 18.36 -15.31
C GLY A 226 1.85 17.94 -13.99
N ARG A 227 0.70 17.26 -14.07
CA ARG A 227 0.05 16.65 -12.90
C ARG A 227 0.82 15.40 -12.50
N VAL A 228 1.04 15.27 -11.19
CA VAL A 228 1.60 14.06 -10.60
C VAL A 228 0.45 13.24 -10.02
N VAL A 229 0.37 11.98 -10.44
CA VAL A 229 -0.70 11.05 -10.08
C VAL A 229 -0.09 9.79 -9.49
N SER A 230 -0.56 9.36 -8.34
CA SER A 230 -0.24 8.05 -7.77
C SER A 230 -1.34 7.05 -8.12
N VAL A 231 -0.95 5.91 -8.68
CA VAL A 231 -1.84 4.78 -8.98
C VAL A 231 -1.49 3.62 -8.06
N ARG A 232 -2.41 3.28 -7.16
CA ARG A 232 -2.33 2.08 -6.34
C ARG A 232 -3.13 0.95 -6.98
N VAL A 233 -2.50 -0.19 -7.12
CA VAL A 233 -3.04 -1.38 -7.78
C VAL A 233 -2.98 -2.55 -6.82
N ARG A 234 -4.10 -3.26 -6.70
CA ARG A 234 -4.15 -4.60 -6.13
C ARG A 234 -4.58 -5.57 -7.24
N ALA A 235 -3.68 -6.47 -7.60
CA ALA A 235 -3.95 -7.51 -8.57
C ALA A 235 -4.25 -8.84 -7.87
N THR A 236 -5.28 -9.54 -8.36
CA THR A 236 -5.58 -10.93 -7.99
C THR A 236 -5.55 -11.76 -9.27
N GLY A 237 -4.54 -12.63 -9.40
CA GLY A 237 -4.39 -13.52 -10.56
C GLY A 237 -5.45 -14.62 -10.59
N ALA A 238 -5.59 -15.31 -11.73
CA ALA A 238 -6.57 -16.38 -11.89
C ALA A 238 -6.29 -17.56 -10.93
N ALA A 239 -5.01 -17.82 -10.64
CA ALA A 239 -4.58 -18.81 -9.66
C ALA A 239 -4.74 -18.37 -8.18
N GLY A 240 -5.31 -17.19 -7.92
CA GLY A 240 -5.56 -16.67 -6.57
C GLY A 240 -4.36 -15.96 -5.91
N GLY A 241 -3.24 -15.82 -6.62
CA GLY A 241 -2.12 -15.00 -6.16
C GLY A 241 -2.52 -13.53 -6.06
N VAL A 242 -1.96 -12.83 -5.08
CA VAL A 242 -2.24 -11.40 -4.85
C VAL A 242 -0.94 -10.62 -4.88
N ALA A 243 -0.93 -9.49 -5.56
CA ALA A 243 0.18 -8.55 -5.57
C ALA A 243 -0.34 -7.11 -5.46
N THR A 244 0.49 -6.22 -4.93
CA THR A 244 0.16 -4.80 -4.76
C THR A 244 1.32 -3.93 -5.21
N ALA A 245 1.00 -2.83 -5.89
CA ALA A 245 1.94 -1.79 -6.28
C ALA A 245 1.33 -0.41 -6.08
N GLU A 246 2.18 0.58 -5.89
CA GLU A 246 1.88 1.99 -5.96
C GLU A 246 2.92 2.65 -6.87
N ALA A 247 2.45 3.30 -7.93
CA ALA A 247 3.29 3.99 -8.90
C ALA A 247 2.94 5.47 -8.92
N THR A 248 3.91 6.31 -8.60
CA THR A 248 3.80 7.77 -8.75
C THR A 248 4.27 8.13 -10.15
N VAL A 249 3.40 8.73 -10.95
CA VAL A 249 3.69 9.08 -12.35
C VAL A 249 3.53 10.57 -12.60
N LEU A 250 4.40 11.11 -13.44
CA LEU A 250 4.27 12.44 -14.04
C LEU A 250 3.59 12.29 -15.39
N LEU A 251 2.47 13.00 -15.59
CA LEU A 251 1.79 13.07 -16.88
C LEU A 251 2.53 14.05 -17.81
N LEU A 252 2.92 13.57 -18.99
CA LEU A 252 3.68 14.33 -19.98
C LEU A 252 2.78 14.80 -21.14
N ASP A 253 3.19 15.87 -21.81
CA ASP A 253 2.44 16.47 -22.93
C ASP A 253 2.85 15.81 -24.26
N PRO A 254 1.92 15.54 -25.20
CA PRO A 254 2.29 15.33 -26.59
C PRO A 254 3.14 16.52 -27.10
N PRO A 255 4.24 16.29 -27.84
CA PRO A 255 4.48 15.11 -28.65
C PRO A 255 5.38 14.05 -28.00
N ASP A 256 5.51 14.03 -26.66
CA ASP A 256 6.33 13.01 -26.00
C ASP A 256 5.85 11.60 -26.41
N PRO A 257 6.76 10.71 -26.84
CA PRO A 257 6.40 9.36 -27.29
C PRO A 257 5.93 8.46 -26.14
N VAL A 258 6.11 8.90 -24.88
CA VAL A 258 5.68 8.20 -23.68
C VAL A 258 4.67 9.09 -22.94
N PRO A 259 3.42 8.65 -22.73
CA PRO A 259 2.36 9.49 -22.17
C PRO A 259 2.56 9.84 -20.69
N TYR A 260 3.43 9.12 -19.99
CA TYR A 260 3.77 9.38 -18.59
C TYR A 260 5.19 8.89 -18.27
N ARG A 261 5.77 9.42 -17.21
CA ARG A 261 7.02 8.92 -16.63
C ARG A 261 6.76 8.44 -15.21
N VAL A 262 7.18 7.21 -14.91
CA VAL A 262 7.17 6.71 -13.52
C VAL A 262 8.27 7.45 -12.76
N LEU A 263 7.88 8.22 -11.76
CA LEU A 263 8.79 8.89 -10.83
C LEU A 263 9.21 7.92 -9.72
N GLU A 264 8.27 7.12 -9.24
CA GLU A 264 8.50 6.17 -8.17
C GLU A 264 7.63 4.93 -8.34
N TRP A 265 8.19 3.76 -8.00
CA TRP A 265 7.47 2.49 -7.94
C TRP A 265 7.73 1.84 -6.58
N ARG A 266 6.65 1.60 -5.83
CA ARG A 266 6.68 0.90 -4.55
C ARG A 266 5.82 -0.35 -4.66
N GLU A 267 6.29 -1.44 -4.08
CA GLU A 267 5.48 -2.65 -3.89
C GLU A 267 5.24 -2.84 -2.40
N PRO A 268 4.26 -2.13 -1.82
CA PRO A 268 3.95 -2.30 -0.43
C PRO A 268 3.54 -3.75 -0.19
N VAL A 269 4.06 -4.33 0.88
CA VAL A 269 3.62 -5.63 1.37
C VAL A 269 2.10 -5.52 1.59
N PRO A 270 1.28 -6.44 1.06
CA PRO A 270 -0.16 -6.33 1.20
C PRO A 270 -0.53 -6.24 2.69
N PHE A 271 -0.99 -5.07 3.13
CA PHE A 271 -1.54 -4.92 4.47
C PHE A 271 -2.71 -5.90 4.59
N SER A 272 -2.59 -6.87 5.49
CA SER A 272 -3.71 -7.69 5.92
C SER A 272 -4.70 -6.79 6.66
N LEU A 273 -5.65 -6.20 5.93
CA LEU A 273 -6.83 -5.61 6.54
C LEU A 273 -7.75 -6.76 6.98
N GLY A 274 -7.76 -7.01 8.28
CA GLY A 274 -8.82 -7.75 8.97
C GLY A 274 -8.78 -9.27 8.78
N SER A 275 -8.07 -9.95 9.66
CA SER A 275 -8.60 -11.21 10.17
C SER A 275 -9.67 -10.87 11.22
N ALA A 276 -10.94 -11.10 10.87
CA ALA A 276 -12.01 -11.33 11.84
C ALA A 276 -13.05 -12.26 11.21
N PRO A 277 -13.76 -13.08 12.00
CA PRO A 277 -13.64 -13.27 13.45
C PRO A 277 -12.64 -14.36 13.86
#